data_AF-A0A366M3Z8-F1
#
_entry.id   AF-A0A366M3Z8-F1
#
_cell.length_a   1.000
_cell.length_b   1.000
_cell.length_c   1.000
_cell.angle_alpha   90.00
_cell.angle_beta   90.00
_cell.angle_gamma   90.00
#
_symmetry.space_group_name_H-M   'P 1'
#
loop_
_entity.id
_entity.type
_entity.pdbx_description
1 polymer ?
#
loop_
_entity_poly.entity_id
_entity_poly.type
_entity_poly.pdbx_seq_one_letter_code
_entity_poly.pdbx_strand_id
1 'polypeptide(L)'
;MTDDRNDPGRNGESAPPGTPRPPDPPSPAPSAAPAGRRRVGLLAGLAAVIYVLDLVTKVLVVTYLEGKDPVVLIPDVLLFRVIRNSGAAFSIGTGLTLVLTLIATGVVIAILRTARNLRSLPWAITLGLLLGGAFGNLTDRVFRAPAPLQGHVVDFVQVFPATGFPIFNVADSSIVCGGVLAVLLAWRGYQIDGSRQVDTGKGASGEASGGE
;
A
#
# COMPACT_ATOMS: atom_id res chain seq x y z
N MET A 1 20.01 40.27 -81.62
CA MET A 1 20.97 39.29 -82.17
C MET A 1 22.25 39.48 -81.38
N THR A 2 22.47 38.63 -80.36
CA THR A 2 23.75 38.24 -79.69
C THR A 2 24.77 39.35 -79.36
N ASP A 3 25.31 39.49 -78.15
CA ASP A 3 25.76 38.43 -77.28
C ASP A 3 26.11 38.98 -75.88
N ASP A 4 25.94 38.09 -74.91
CA ASP A 4 26.13 38.23 -73.48
C ASP A 4 27.61 38.48 -73.14
N ARG A 5 27.94 39.54 -72.39
CA ARG A 5 29.29 39.70 -71.81
C ARG A 5 29.24 39.51 -70.30
N ASN A 6 29.41 38.24 -70.00
CA ASN A 6 29.82 37.59 -68.77
C ASN A 6 30.85 38.41 -67.95
N ASP A 7 30.50 38.68 -66.69
CA ASP A 7 31.32 39.31 -65.65
C ASP A 7 32.09 38.22 -64.86
N PRO A 8 33.43 38.14 -64.93
CA PRO A 8 34.20 37.17 -64.18
C PRO A 8 34.79 37.84 -62.93
N GLY A 9 34.15 37.70 -61.78
CA GLY A 9 34.75 38.33 -60.58
C GLY A 9 34.08 38.14 -59.23
N ARG A 10 33.17 37.17 -59.04
CA ARG A 10 32.65 36.86 -57.70
C ARG A 10 33.53 35.79 -57.05
N ASN A 11 34.66 36.23 -56.51
CA ASN A 11 35.51 35.39 -55.67
C ASN A 11 34.67 34.91 -54.47
N GLY A 12 34.45 33.60 -54.40
CA GLY A 12 33.93 32.92 -53.24
C GLY A 12 34.96 33.02 -52.11
N GLU A 13 34.78 34.00 -51.24
CA GLU A 13 35.44 34.05 -49.94
C GLU A 13 34.94 32.83 -49.15
N SER A 14 35.72 31.75 -49.24
CA SER A 14 35.48 30.51 -48.53
C SER A 14 35.80 30.81 -47.06
N ALA A 15 34.77 30.84 -46.21
CA ALA A 15 34.95 30.94 -44.77
C ALA A 15 35.97 29.87 -44.32
N PRO A 16 36.94 30.21 -43.44
CA PRO A 16 37.94 29.26 -43.00
C PRO A 16 37.25 28.04 -42.37
N PRO A 17 37.79 26.81 -42.56
CA PRO A 17 37.21 25.61 -41.98
C PRO A 17 37.07 25.80 -40.47
N GLY A 18 35.82 25.73 -40.01
CA GLY A 18 35.45 25.98 -38.62
C GLY A 18 36.31 25.17 -37.68
N THR A 19 37.03 25.88 -36.80
CA THR A 19 37.57 25.29 -35.58
C THR A 19 36.48 24.45 -34.92
N PRO A 20 36.74 23.17 -34.57
CA PRO A 20 35.77 22.35 -33.87
C PRO A 20 35.26 23.10 -32.65
N ARG A 21 33.95 23.34 -32.58
CA ARG A 21 33.34 23.90 -31.38
C ARG A 21 33.74 22.98 -30.21
N PRO A 22 34.29 23.50 -29.11
CA PRO A 22 34.59 22.66 -27.95
C PRO A 22 33.31 21.92 -27.54
N PRO A 23 33.41 20.65 -27.10
CA PRO A 23 32.24 19.88 -26.69
C PRO A 23 31.45 20.68 -25.66
N ASP A 24 30.14 20.77 -25.86
CA ASP A 24 29.26 21.42 -24.89
C ASP A 24 29.53 20.82 -23.50
N PRO A 25 29.64 21.63 -22.45
CA PRO A 25 29.85 21.11 -21.10
C PRO A 25 28.74 20.09 -20.81
N PRO A 26 29.07 18.98 -20.13
CA PRO A 26 28.08 17.94 -19.85
C PRO A 26 26.87 18.59 -19.16
N SER A 27 25.68 18.40 -19.76
CA SER A 27 24.42 18.81 -19.15
C SER A 27 24.43 18.33 -17.70
N PRO A 28 24.15 19.22 -16.72
CA PRO A 28 24.14 18.82 -15.33
C PRO A 28 23.21 17.63 -15.18
N ALA A 29 23.74 16.51 -14.69
CA ALA A 29 22.96 15.33 -14.39
C ALA A 29 21.72 15.75 -13.59
N PRO A 30 20.52 15.20 -13.88
CA PRO A 30 19.31 15.59 -13.19
C PRO A 30 19.55 15.51 -11.68
N SER A 31 19.53 16.66 -11.02
CA SER A 31 19.75 16.78 -9.58
C SER A 31 18.79 15.82 -8.89
N ALA A 32 19.33 14.77 -8.26
CA ALA A 32 18.55 13.82 -7.49
C ALA A 32 17.69 14.61 -6.51
N ALA A 33 16.36 14.56 -6.70
CA ALA A 33 15.43 15.25 -5.82
C ALA A 33 15.71 14.85 -4.36
N PRO A 34 15.67 15.79 -3.40
CA PRO A 34 16.02 15.50 -2.02
C PRO A 34 15.18 14.32 -1.51
N ALA A 35 15.85 13.28 -1.00
CA ALA A 35 15.19 12.09 -0.50
C ALA A 35 14.21 12.49 0.62
N GLY A 36 12.91 12.36 0.35
CA GLY A 36 11.85 12.79 1.27
C GLY A 36 12.00 12.22 2.69
N ARG A 37 11.47 12.95 3.68
CA ARG A 37 11.54 12.58 5.10
C ARG A 37 10.89 11.20 5.31
N ARG A 38 11.58 10.31 6.03
CA ARG A 38 11.06 8.96 6.35
C ARG A 38 9.74 9.09 7.12
N ARG A 39 8.72 8.34 6.71
CA ARG A 39 7.35 8.42 7.27
C ARG A 39 7.04 7.31 8.29
N VAL A 40 8.07 6.72 8.87
CA VAL A 40 7.96 5.62 9.85
C VAL A 40 7.17 6.05 11.10
N GLY A 41 7.38 7.28 11.59
CA GLY A 41 6.67 7.78 12.78
C GLY A 41 5.15 7.87 12.56
N LEU A 42 4.70 8.25 11.35
CA LEU A 42 3.28 8.28 11.01
C LEU A 42 2.69 6.87 10.97
N LEU A 43 3.37 5.93 10.31
CA LEU A 43 2.97 4.53 10.28
C LEU A 43 2.85 3.97 11.69
N ALA A 44 3.86 4.17 12.53
CA ALA A 44 3.89 3.66 13.90
C ALA A 44 2.80 4.30 14.77
N GLY A 45 2.61 5.61 14.66
CA GLY A 45 1.55 6.33 15.37
C GLY A 45 0.15 5.85 14.97
N LEU A 46 -0.11 5.71 13.67
CA LEU A 46 -1.39 5.20 13.18
C LEU A 46 -1.63 3.74 13.60
N ALA A 47 -0.61 2.89 13.47
CA ALA A 47 -0.70 1.49 13.90
C ALA A 47 -0.99 1.38 15.40
N ALA A 48 -0.35 2.20 16.23
CA ALA A 48 -0.58 2.23 17.67
C ALA A 48 -2.02 2.68 18.00
N VAL A 49 -2.53 3.72 17.33
CA VAL A 49 -3.91 4.18 17.52
C VAL A 49 -4.91 3.08 17.16
N ILE A 50 -4.77 2.46 15.99
CA ILE A 50 -5.66 1.38 15.56
C ILE A 50 -5.58 0.20 16.51
N TYR A 51 -4.38 -0.20 16.93
CA TYR A 51 -4.17 -1.28 17.88
C TYR A 51 -4.86 -1.01 19.23
N VAL A 52 -4.68 0.19 19.79
CA VAL A 52 -5.30 0.56 21.06
C VAL A 52 -6.82 0.59 20.93
N LEU A 53 -7.36 1.14 19.84
CA LEU A 53 -8.80 1.16 19.59
C LEU A 53 -9.37 -0.26 19.49
N ASP A 54 -8.71 -1.16 18.75
CA ASP A 54 -9.13 -2.57 18.65
C ASP A 54 -9.09 -3.27 20.01
N LEU A 55 -7.99 -3.12 20.76
CA LEU A 55 -7.85 -3.74 22.08
C LEU A 55 -8.90 -3.25 23.07
N VAL A 56 -9.09 -1.93 23.16
CA VAL A 56 -10.07 -1.31 24.07
C VAL A 56 -11.48 -1.75 23.71
N THR A 57 -11.86 -1.67 22.43
CA THR A 57 -13.20 -2.09 22.00
C THR A 57 -13.46 -3.57 22.29
N LYS A 58 -12.49 -4.46 22.02
CA LYS A 58 -12.59 -5.89 22.35
C LYS A 58 -12.74 -6.14 23.85
N VAL A 59 -11.98 -5.43 24.69
CA VAL A 59 -12.12 -5.53 26.15
C VAL A 59 -13.51 -5.11 26.58
N LEU A 60 -14.01 -3.96 26.09
CA LEU A 60 -15.32 -3.46 26.45
C LEU A 60 -16.44 -4.44 26.06
N VAL A 61 -16.44 -4.95 24.82
CA VAL A 61 -17.51 -5.86 24.39
C VAL A 61 -17.44 -7.20 25.13
N VAL A 62 -16.25 -7.72 25.41
CA VAL A 62 -16.09 -8.93 26.23
C VAL A 62 -16.65 -8.71 27.63
N THR A 63 -16.31 -7.60 28.28
CA THR A 63 -16.77 -7.30 29.64
C THR A 63 -18.27 -7.05 29.72
N TYR A 64 -18.84 -6.33 28.76
CA TYR A 64 -20.21 -5.84 28.87
C TYR A 64 -21.23 -6.63 28.08
N LEU A 65 -20.85 -7.35 27.02
CA LEU A 65 -21.77 -7.96 26.06
C LEU A 65 -21.59 -9.49 25.91
N GLU A 66 -20.47 -10.07 26.33
CA GLU A 66 -20.28 -11.52 26.22
C GLU A 66 -21.31 -12.28 27.09
N GLY A 67 -21.97 -13.27 26.49
CA GLY A 67 -23.03 -14.05 27.14
C GLY A 67 -24.38 -13.33 27.29
N LYS A 68 -24.55 -12.15 26.70
CA LYS A 68 -25.81 -11.39 26.71
C LYS A 68 -26.49 -11.38 25.35
N ASP A 69 -27.74 -10.94 25.35
CA ASP A 69 -28.49 -10.69 24.12
C ASP A 69 -27.81 -9.60 23.28
N PRO A 70 -27.91 -9.68 21.94
CA PRO A 70 -27.30 -8.69 21.06
C PRO A 70 -27.86 -7.29 21.27
N VAL A 71 -26.99 -6.28 21.20
CA VAL A 71 -27.38 -4.88 21.28
C VAL A 71 -27.68 -4.37 19.88
N VAL A 72 -28.96 -4.14 19.57
CA VAL A 72 -29.39 -3.59 18.28
C VAL A 72 -29.18 -2.08 18.28
N LEU A 73 -28.34 -1.58 17.37
CA LEU A 73 -28.13 -0.14 17.18
C LEU A 73 -29.04 0.42 16.09
N ILE A 74 -29.11 -0.28 14.96
CA ILE A 74 -29.96 0.05 13.83
C ILE A 74 -30.68 -1.25 13.43
N PRO A 75 -32.02 -1.31 13.54
CA PRO A 75 -32.79 -2.48 13.13
C PRO A 75 -32.39 -2.94 11.72
N ASP A 76 -32.19 -4.25 11.56
CA ASP A 76 -31.82 -4.94 10.31
C ASP A 76 -30.50 -4.54 9.65
N VAL A 77 -29.76 -3.58 10.22
CA VAL A 77 -28.52 -3.03 9.60
C VAL A 77 -27.31 -3.23 10.50
N LEU A 78 -27.38 -2.89 11.78
CA LEU A 78 -26.21 -2.88 12.66
C LEU A 78 -26.56 -3.31 14.08
N LEU A 79 -25.86 -4.32 14.58
CA LEU A 79 -25.96 -4.76 15.96
C LEU A 79 -24.60 -5.22 16.49
N PHE A 80 -24.47 -5.23 17.81
CA PHE A 80 -23.31 -5.78 18.51
C PHE A 80 -23.64 -7.15 19.10
N ARG A 81 -22.84 -8.16 18.72
CA ARG A 81 -22.92 -9.54 19.20
C ARG A 81 -21.51 -10.10 19.29
N VAL A 82 -21.10 -10.52 20.49
CA VAL A 82 -19.76 -11.06 20.72
C VAL A 82 -19.66 -12.50 20.23
N ILE A 83 -18.64 -12.79 19.43
CA ILE A 83 -18.22 -14.15 19.08
C ILE A 83 -16.71 -14.31 19.28
N ARG A 84 -16.29 -15.53 19.59
CA ARG A 84 -14.89 -15.94 19.66
C ARG A 84 -14.54 -16.74 18.41
N ASN A 85 -13.90 -16.09 17.45
CA ASN A 85 -13.60 -16.67 16.15
C ASN A 85 -12.23 -17.36 16.15
N SER A 86 -12.22 -18.67 15.89
CA SER A 86 -11.00 -19.48 15.79
C SER A 86 -10.38 -19.45 14.39
N GLY A 87 -11.12 -18.99 13.38
CA GLY A 87 -10.69 -18.87 11.99
C GLY A 87 -10.27 -17.45 11.59
N ALA A 88 -10.37 -17.19 10.29
CA ALA A 88 -10.25 -15.87 9.68
C ALA A 88 -11.66 -15.29 9.38
N ALA A 89 -11.75 -14.28 8.50
CA ALA A 89 -13.04 -13.80 7.99
C ALA A 89 -13.88 -14.97 7.42
N PHE A 90 -15.20 -14.89 7.58
CA PHE A 90 -16.15 -15.97 7.22
C PHE A 90 -15.92 -17.32 7.94
N SER A 91 -15.22 -17.34 9.09
CA SER A 91 -14.79 -18.57 9.75
C SER A 91 -13.96 -19.50 8.86
N ILE A 92 -13.33 -18.99 7.80
CA ILE A 92 -12.45 -19.78 6.95
C ILE A 92 -11.21 -20.17 7.75
N GLY A 93 -10.80 -21.44 7.69
CA GLY A 93 -9.63 -21.93 8.41
C GLY A 93 -9.87 -22.18 9.89
N THR A 94 -11.11 -22.43 10.32
CA THR A 94 -11.39 -23.03 11.64
C THR A 94 -10.56 -24.29 11.83
N GLY A 95 -9.79 -24.36 12.92
CA GLY A 95 -8.83 -25.46 13.18
C GLY A 95 -7.42 -25.22 12.62
N LEU A 96 -7.22 -24.16 11.85
CA LEU A 96 -5.90 -23.71 11.36
C LEU A 96 -5.42 -22.45 12.10
N THR A 97 -5.88 -22.24 13.34
CA THR A 97 -5.58 -21.04 14.13
C THR A 97 -4.09 -20.77 14.20
N LEU A 98 -3.28 -21.80 14.40
CA LEU A 98 -1.81 -21.67 14.42
C LEU A 98 -1.25 -21.17 13.08
N VAL A 99 -1.75 -21.69 11.96
CA VAL A 99 -1.34 -21.24 10.62
C VAL A 99 -1.71 -19.77 10.42
N LEU A 100 -2.92 -19.37 10.83
CA LEU A 100 -3.37 -17.97 10.76
C LEU A 100 -2.50 -17.05 11.64
N THR A 101 -2.13 -17.49 12.84
CA THR A 101 -1.20 -16.79 13.73
C THR A 101 0.18 -16.60 13.06
N LEU A 102 0.70 -17.65 12.41
CA LEU A 102 1.99 -17.60 11.71
C LEU A 102 1.93 -16.65 10.49
N ILE A 103 0.85 -16.68 9.71
CA ILE A 103 0.64 -15.75 8.59
C ILE A 103 0.59 -14.31 9.10
N ALA A 104 -0.21 -14.03 10.14
CA ALA A 104 -0.30 -12.69 10.72
C ALA A 104 1.07 -12.20 11.24
N THR A 105 1.83 -13.07 11.88
CA THR A 105 3.20 -12.79 12.32
C THR A 105 4.12 -12.46 11.13
N GLY A 106 4.05 -13.26 10.06
CA GLY A 106 4.78 -13.01 8.82
C GLY A 106 4.45 -11.65 8.19
N VAL A 107 3.17 -11.28 8.16
CA VAL A 107 2.71 -9.96 7.67
C VAL A 107 3.28 -8.83 8.52
N VAL A 108 3.23 -8.93 9.85
CA VAL A 108 3.82 -7.93 10.75
C VAL A 108 5.32 -7.77 10.46
N ILE A 109 6.07 -8.87 10.37
CA ILE A 109 7.50 -8.83 10.06
C ILE A 109 7.76 -8.19 8.69
N ALA A 110 6.98 -8.55 7.67
CA ALA A 110 7.10 -7.99 6.33
C ALA A 110 6.86 -6.48 6.32
N ILE A 111 5.84 -6.00 7.03
CA ILE A 111 5.54 -4.56 7.14
C ILE A 111 6.69 -3.84 7.85
N LEU A 112 7.20 -4.36 8.97
CA LEU A 112 8.31 -3.75 9.70
C LEU A 112 9.59 -3.68 8.86
N ARG A 113 9.86 -4.69 8.01
CA ARG A 113 10.98 -4.66 7.06
C ARG A 113 10.77 -3.59 5.99
N THR A 114 9.59 -3.53 5.39
CA THR A 114 9.24 -2.57 4.33
C THR A 114 9.22 -1.13 4.83
N ALA A 115 8.81 -0.91 6.08
CA ALA A 115 8.77 0.41 6.71
C ALA A 115 10.14 1.12 6.71
N ARG A 116 11.25 0.36 6.65
CA ARG A 116 12.61 0.93 6.63
C ARG A 116 12.84 1.89 5.45
N ASN A 117 12.20 1.67 4.30
CA ASN A 117 12.37 2.52 3.12
C ASN A 117 11.17 3.45 2.85
N LEU A 118 10.22 3.51 3.78
CA LEU A 118 8.95 4.20 3.60
C LEU A 118 9.09 5.72 3.62
N ARG A 119 8.76 6.32 2.47
CA ARG A 119 8.71 7.77 2.29
C ARG A 119 7.38 8.25 1.70
N SER A 120 6.58 7.36 1.13
CA SER A 120 5.26 7.68 0.59
C SER A 120 4.19 7.82 1.69
N LEU A 121 3.38 8.90 1.64
CA LEU A 121 2.34 9.20 2.64
C LEU A 121 1.19 8.20 2.54
N PRO A 122 0.63 7.95 1.34
CA PRO A 122 -0.43 6.97 1.21
C PRO A 122 0.03 5.59 1.67
N TRP A 123 1.24 5.16 1.31
CA TRP A 123 1.79 3.89 1.80
C TRP A 123 2.03 3.88 3.31
N ALA A 124 2.35 5.01 3.94
CA ALA A 124 2.48 5.06 5.39
C ALA A 124 1.15 4.86 6.11
N ILE A 125 0.07 5.43 5.56
CA ILE A 125 -1.29 5.21 6.03
C ILE A 125 -1.69 3.74 5.81
N THR A 126 -1.50 3.21 4.59
CA THR A 126 -1.76 1.81 4.24
C THR A 126 -1.09 0.85 5.20
N LEU A 127 0.23 0.97 5.36
CA LEU A 127 1.00 0.07 6.21
C LEU A 127 0.69 0.27 7.70
N GLY A 128 0.33 1.48 8.12
CA GLY A 128 -0.12 1.75 9.49
C GLY A 128 -1.44 1.05 9.82
N LEU A 129 -2.42 1.12 8.91
CA LEU A 129 -3.71 0.43 9.03
C LEU A 129 -3.54 -1.09 9.08
N LEU A 130 -2.71 -1.64 8.16
CA LEU A 130 -2.42 -3.07 8.09
C LEU A 130 -1.68 -3.56 9.33
N LEU A 131 -0.66 -2.82 9.79
CA LEU A 131 0.12 -3.20 10.98
C LEU A 131 -0.72 -3.16 12.24
N GLY A 132 -1.49 -2.09 12.45
CA GLY A 132 -2.35 -1.95 13.63
C GLY A 132 -3.39 -3.07 13.73
N GLY A 133 -4.08 -3.37 12.62
CA GLY A 133 -5.07 -4.44 12.58
C GLY A 133 -4.44 -5.83 12.70
N ALA A 134 -3.33 -6.09 12.01
CA ALA A 134 -2.63 -7.36 12.13
C ALA A 134 -2.16 -7.59 13.58
N PHE A 135 -1.64 -6.56 14.25
CA PHE A 135 -1.19 -6.66 15.63
C PHE A 135 -2.35 -6.84 16.63
N GLY A 136 -3.49 -6.18 16.42
CA GLY A 136 -4.70 -6.36 17.24
C GLY A 136 -5.21 -7.81 17.20
N ASN A 137 -5.39 -8.35 16.00
CA ASN A 137 -5.83 -9.73 15.82
C ASN A 137 -4.76 -10.77 16.22
N LEU A 138 -3.46 -10.46 16.06
CA LEU A 138 -2.38 -11.32 16.54
C LEU A 138 -2.35 -11.38 18.07
N THR A 139 -2.58 -10.25 18.75
CA THR A 139 -2.63 -10.18 20.22
C THR A 139 -3.70 -11.12 20.77
N ASP A 140 -4.90 -11.13 20.17
CA ASP A 140 -5.94 -12.07 20.57
C ASP A 140 -5.49 -13.53 20.41
N ARG A 141 -4.87 -13.87 19.28
CA ARG A 141 -4.38 -15.23 19.02
C ARG A 141 -3.25 -15.66 19.94
N VAL A 142 -2.41 -14.73 20.39
CA VAL A 142 -1.28 -15.02 21.28
C VAL A 142 -1.72 -15.15 22.73
N PHE A 143 -2.67 -14.33 23.20
CA PHE A 143 -2.93 -14.18 24.62
C PHE A 143 -4.30 -14.68 25.10
N ARG A 144 -5.25 -14.93 24.20
CA ARG A 144 -6.59 -15.43 24.59
C ARG A 144 -6.64 -16.95 24.58
N ALA A 145 -7.65 -17.48 25.29
CA ALA A 145 -7.99 -18.90 25.30
C ALA A 145 -8.31 -19.42 23.88
N PRO A 146 -8.13 -20.73 23.60
CA PRO A 146 -7.80 -21.82 24.54
C PRO A 146 -6.32 -21.94 24.96
N ALA A 147 -5.38 -21.49 24.13
CA ALA A 147 -3.95 -21.59 24.40
C ALA A 147 -3.17 -20.49 23.66
N PRO A 148 -1.96 -20.14 24.11
CA PRO A 148 -1.12 -19.21 23.38
C PRO A 148 -0.88 -19.65 21.94
N LEU A 149 -0.92 -18.69 21.01
CA LEU A 149 -0.85 -18.88 19.54
C LEU A 149 -2.06 -19.60 18.91
N GLN A 150 -3.01 -20.04 19.73
CA GLN A 150 -4.27 -20.68 19.31
C GLN A 150 -5.49 -19.90 19.81
N GLY A 151 -5.30 -18.69 20.35
CA GLY A 151 -6.36 -17.87 20.89
C GLY A 151 -7.39 -17.48 19.84
N HIS A 152 -8.63 -17.31 20.27
CA HIS A 152 -9.71 -16.87 19.39
C HIS A 152 -9.79 -15.35 19.34
N VAL A 153 -9.98 -14.82 18.13
CA VAL A 153 -10.21 -13.39 17.89
C VAL A 153 -11.60 -13.01 18.38
N VAL A 154 -11.71 -11.86 19.04
CA VAL A 154 -13.00 -11.32 19.48
C VAL A 154 -13.62 -10.52 18.35
N ASP A 155 -14.71 -11.01 17.76
CA ASP A 155 -15.51 -10.28 16.77
C ASP A 155 -16.82 -9.84 17.41
N PHE A 156 -17.29 -8.64 17.07
CA PHE A 156 -18.45 -8.07 17.76
C PHE A 156 -19.35 -7.18 16.91
N VAL A 157 -18.91 -6.72 15.74
CA VAL A 157 -19.69 -5.87 14.84
C VAL A 157 -20.38 -6.75 13.81
N GLN A 158 -21.71 -6.80 13.86
CA GLN A 158 -22.52 -7.50 12.85
C GLN A 158 -23.30 -6.48 12.03
N VAL A 159 -23.04 -6.46 10.72
CA VAL A 159 -23.79 -5.64 9.76
C VAL A 159 -24.69 -6.52 8.91
N PHE A 160 -25.83 -5.99 8.47
CA PHE A 160 -26.79 -6.67 7.60
C PHE A 160 -27.05 -8.14 8.01
N PRO A 161 -27.52 -8.40 9.25
CA PRO A 161 -27.64 -9.75 9.80
C PRO A 161 -28.45 -10.71 8.92
N ALA A 162 -29.42 -10.20 8.17
CA ALA A 162 -30.23 -10.98 7.23
C ALA A 162 -29.45 -11.55 6.03
N THR A 163 -28.28 -10.98 5.70
CA THR A 163 -27.45 -11.40 4.55
C THR A 163 -26.40 -12.45 4.90
N GLY A 164 -26.19 -12.74 6.19
CA GLY A 164 -25.12 -13.63 6.64
C GLY A 164 -23.72 -13.01 6.55
N PHE A 165 -23.61 -11.68 6.48
CA PHE A 165 -22.31 -11.00 6.49
C PHE A 165 -21.54 -11.35 7.78
N PRO A 166 -20.22 -11.64 7.70
CA PRO A 166 -19.43 -12.02 8.86
C PRO A 166 -19.44 -10.98 9.95
N ILE A 167 -19.40 -11.43 11.20
CA ILE A 167 -19.12 -10.55 12.33
C ILE A 167 -17.62 -10.24 12.30
N PHE A 168 -17.27 -8.98 12.52
CA PHE A 168 -15.88 -8.51 12.44
C PHE A 168 -15.56 -7.57 13.59
N ASN A 169 -14.32 -7.08 13.62
CA ASN A 169 -13.85 -6.10 14.61
C ASN A 169 -13.14 -4.89 13.97
N VAL A 170 -12.58 -4.02 14.81
CA VAL A 170 -11.88 -2.81 14.36
C VAL A 170 -10.60 -3.16 13.60
N ALA A 171 -9.85 -4.17 14.05
CA ALA A 171 -8.67 -4.67 13.35
C ALA A 171 -9.00 -5.20 11.94
N ASP A 172 -10.09 -5.92 11.75
CA ASP A 172 -10.52 -6.40 10.43
C ASP A 172 -10.87 -5.24 9.50
N SER A 173 -11.59 -4.26 10.03
CA SER A 173 -11.95 -3.03 9.30
C SER A 173 -10.69 -2.30 8.84
N SER A 174 -9.69 -2.16 9.70
CA SER A 174 -8.43 -1.51 9.34
C SER A 174 -7.64 -2.31 8.30
N ILE A 175 -7.63 -3.65 8.39
CA ILE A 175 -7.00 -4.51 7.40
C ILE A 175 -7.68 -4.37 6.04
N VAL A 176 -9.02 -4.38 5.98
CA VAL A 176 -9.78 -4.21 4.74
C VAL A 176 -9.53 -2.84 4.13
N CYS A 177 -9.63 -1.75 4.90
CA CYS A 177 -9.34 -0.40 4.41
C CYS A 177 -7.89 -0.26 3.92
N GLY A 178 -6.93 -0.82 4.67
CA GLY A 178 -5.52 -0.84 4.29
C GLY A 178 -5.29 -1.63 2.99
N GLY A 179 -5.92 -2.79 2.86
CA GLY A 179 -5.84 -3.64 1.66
C GLY A 179 -6.41 -2.96 0.43
N VAL A 180 -7.61 -2.35 0.54
CA VAL A 180 -8.22 -1.56 -0.54
C VAL A 180 -7.29 -0.42 -0.95
N LEU A 181 -6.73 0.31 0.02
CA LEU A 181 -5.80 1.40 -0.28
C LEU A 181 -4.52 0.87 -0.95
N ALA A 182 -3.97 -0.26 -0.50
CA ALA A 182 -2.80 -0.89 -1.13
C ALA A 182 -3.06 -1.23 -2.61
N VAL A 183 -4.20 -1.83 -2.91
CA VAL A 183 -4.62 -2.16 -4.29
C VAL A 183 -4.75 -0.90 -5.13
N LEU A 184 -5.40 0.14 -4.60
CA LEU A 184 -5.56 1.42 -5.30
C LEU A 184 -4.20 2.08 -5.58
N LEU A 185 -3.27 2.04 -4.64
CA LEU A 185 -1.93 2.62 -4.81
C LEU A 185 -1.10 1.84 -5.83
N ALA A 186 -1.14 0.51 -5.78
CA ALA A 186 -0.48 -0.35 -6.74
C ALA A 186 -1.03 -0.11 -8.16
N TRP A 187 -2.36 -0.05 -8.31
CA TRP A 187 -3.01 0.22 -9.59
C TRP A 187 -2.69 1.61 -10.15
N ARG A 188 -2.42 2.61 -9.30
CA ARG A 188 -1.98 3.95 -9.71
C ARG A 188 -0.45 4.09 -9.86
N GLY A 189 0.32 3.02 -9.71
CA GLY A 189 1.78 3.03 -9.86
C GLY A 189 2.53 3.82 -8.78
N TYR A 190 1.92 4.01 -7.60
CA TYR A 190 2.60 4.66 -6.47
C TYR A 190 3.58 3.70 -5.81
N GLN A 191 4.85 4.10 -5.74
CA GLN A 191 5.88 3.33 -5.07
C GLN A 191 5.99 3.69 -3.58
N ILE A 192 6.52 2.76 -2.78
CA ILE A 192 6.67 2.87 -1.33
C ILE A 192 7.65 3.98 -0.94
N ASP A 193 8.65 4.24 -1.80
CA ASP A 193 9.63 5.31 -1.66
C ASP A 193 9.09 6.70 -2.07
N GLY A 194 7.86 6.78 -2.58
CA GLY A 194 7.22 8.03 -2.99
C GLY A 194 7.43 8.39 -4.46
N SER A 195 8.19 7.59 -5.23
CA SER A 195 8.25 7.74 -6.69
C SER A 195 6.94 7.28 -7.33
N ARG A 196 6.62 7.83 -8.50
CA ARG A 196 5.58 7.28 -9.39
C ARG A 196 6.30 6.57 -10.52
N GLN A 197 5.82 5.38 -10.87
CA GLN A 197 6.28 4.72 -12.09
C GLN A 197 5.83 5.57 -13.27
N VAL A 198 6.76 6.23 -13.95
CA VAL A 198 6.47 6.89 -15.22
C VAL A 198 6.26 5.76 -16.21
N ASP A 199 5.06 5.69 -16.78
CA ASP A 199 4.74 4.74 -17.84
C ASP A 199 5.56 5.15 -19.07
N THR A 200 6.77 4.61 -19.21
CA THR A 200 7.55 4.78 -20.43
C THR A 200 6.84 3.97 -21.50
N GLY A 201 5.93 4.65 -22.20
CA GLY A 201 5.08 4.07 -23.23
C GLY A 201 5.86 3.17 -24.18
N LYS A 202 5.30 1.99 -24.39
CA LYS A 202 5.62 1.01 -25.42
C LYS A 202 5.76 1.72 -26.79
N GLY A 203 6.97 2.09 -27.16
CA GLY A 203 7.32 2.73 -28.43
C GLY A 203 8.75 2.38 -28.79
N ALA A 204 8.95 1.92 -30.02
CA ALA A 204 10.21 1.47 -30.63
C ALA A 204 10.67 0.04 -30.30
N SER A 205 10.01 -0.96 -30.91
CA SER A 205 10.68 -2.10 -31.57
C SER A 205 9.67 -2.92 -32.39
N GLY A 206 8.92 -2.22 -33.23
CA GLY A 206 8.10 -2.80 -34.30
C GLY A 206 8.46 -2.15 -35.62
N GLU A 207 9.75 -1.99 -35.91
CA GLU A 207 10.25 -1.49 -37.19
C GLU A 207 11.69 -1.96 -37.39
N ALA A 208 11.81 -3.19 -37.90
CA ALA A 208 12.95 -3.66 -38.67
C ALA A 208 12.48 -4.86 -39.51
N SER A 209 11.60 -4.55 -40.47
CA SER A 209 11.45 -5.35 -41.70
C SER A 209 12.15 -4.55 -42.80
N GLY A 210 13.04 -5.19 -43.56
CA GLY A 210 13.42 -4.73 -44.91
C GLY A 210 14.92 -4.50 -45.15
N GLY A 211 15.49 -5.33 -46.04
CA GLY A 211 16.83 -5.20 -46.63
C GLY A 211 17.84 -6.13 -45.95
N GLU A 212 18.48 -7.11 -46.59
CA GLU A 212 18.69 -7.47 -48.00
C GLU A 212 18.69 -8.99 -48.17
#